data_AF-A0A922M1M9-F1
#
_entry.id   AF-A0A922M1M9-F1
#
_cell.length_a   1.000
_cell.length_b   1.000
_cell.length_c   1.000
_cell.angle_alpha   90.00
_cell.angle_beta   90.00
_cell.angle_gamma   90.00
#
_symmetry.space_group_name_H-M   'P 1'
#
loop_
_entity.id
_entity.type
_entity.pdbx_description
1 polymer ?
#
loop_
_entity_poly.entity_id
_entity_poly.type
_entity_poly.pdbx_seq_one_letter_code
_entity_poly.pdbx_strand_id
1 'polypeptide(L)'
;MCSLYNFLFVLCITVSIRTVFSAVALQLPEEKPKEMGTIQGVKDYGNYTAVMMYAGLVIDPVCVTVAFNEYENQPKCVCSDGNESILMEIKFIERLDPHKQIGDSKAEFEPMVVVENTDNVVNLMNVTCGCAGRVFNGRSVVRNVNDNYMIAYVRKNSGRFDVTFVVARVLLAKNLPSASKLQQDISRIAELRDQVGARLCTKEIRDDLMKNN
;
A
#
# COMPACT_ATOMS: atom_id res chain seq x y z
N MET A 1 20.21 -43.74 49.26
CA MET A 1 20.41 -42.51 50.04
C MET A 1 20.59 -41.36 49.06
N CYS A 2 19.50 -40.65 48.77
CA CYS A 2 19.49 -39.37 48.07
C CYS A 2 19.13 -38.32 49.13
N SER A 3 19.91 -37.25 49.29
CA SER A 3 19.37 -35.96 49.71
C SER A 3 20.46 -34.88 49.71
N LEU A 4 20.03 -33.65 49.39
CA LEU A 4 20.65 -32.38 49.74
C LEU A 4 21.92 -31.96 48.99
N TYR A 5 21.77 -31.57 47.71
CA TYR A 5 22.57 -30.47 47.12
C TYR A 5 21.72 -29.71 46.10
N ASN A 6 20.69 -28.98 46.54
CA ASN A 6 19.89 -28.15 45.64
C ASN A 6 19.33 -26.85 46.25
N PHE A 7 19.93 -26.32 47.31
CA PHE A 7 19.41 -25.11 47.96
C PHE A 7 20.53 -24.19 48.46
N LEU A 8 21.51 -23.85 47.60
CA LEU A 8 22.48 -22.79 47.93
C LEU A 8 23.18 -22.18 46.70
N PHE A 9 22.47 -22.08 45.56
CA PHE A 9 22.98 -21.41 44.34
C PHE A 9 22.05 -20.30 43.82
N VAL A 10 21.15 -19.79 44.66
CA VAL A 10 20.15 -18.75 44.28
C VAL A 10 20.49 -17.35 44.82
N LEU A 11 21.59 -17.15 45.53
CA LEU A 11 21.92 -15.84 46.13
C LEU A 11 23.42 -15.54 46.04
N CYS A 12 23.94 -15.25 44.84
CA CYS A 12 25.24 -14.58 44.66
C CYS A 12 25.49 -13.99 43.24
N ILE A 13 24.45 -13.71 42.43
CA ILE A 13 24.62 -12.92 41.19
C ILE A 13 23.58 -11.80 41.16
N THR A 14 23.54 -11.02 42.23
CA THR A 14 23.09 -9.64 42.20
C THR A 14 24.28 -8.80 42.64
N VAL A 15 24.52 -7.71 41.91
CA VAL A 15 25.66 -6.78 42.06
C VAL A 15 26.95 -7.21 41.34
N SER A 16 27.04 -6.87 40.05
CA SER A 16 28.17 -6.09 39.48
C SER A 16 28.23 -6.21 37.95
N ILE A 17 27.34 -5.51 37.24
CA ILE A 17 27.65 -5.05 35.88
C ILE A 17 27.22 -3.58 35.80
N ARG A 18 27.94 -2.74 36.54
CA ARG A 18 28.04 -1.32 36.19
C ARG A 18 29.32 -1.16 35.37
N THR A 19 29.14 -0.54 34.21
CA THR A 19 30.11 0.28 33.48
C THR A 19 31.41 -0.37 33.01
N VAL A 20 31.34 -1.03 31.85
CA VAL A 20 32.36 -0.89 30.79
C VAL A 20 31.64 -0.84 29.43
N PHE A 21 30.89 0.24 29.17
CA PHE A 21 30.63 0.65 27.79
C PHE A 21 31.87 1.44 27.35
N SER A 22 32.90 0.71 26.90
CA SER A 22 33.95 1.34 26.11
C SER A 22 33.30 1.86 24.83
N ALA A 23 33.41 3.17 24.67
CA ALA A 23 32.98 3.93 23.53
C ALA A 23 33.65 3.42 22.25
N VAL A 24 33.04 2.43 21.60
CA VAL A 24 33.10 2.31 20.16
C VAL A 24 31.89 3.07 19.65
N ALA A 25 32.08 4.38 19.51
CA ALA A 25 31.23 5.19 18.67
C ALA A 25 31.39 4.63 17.24
N LEU A 26 30.54 3.67 16.88
CA LEU A 26 30.20 3.40 15.50
C LEU A 26 29.70 4.73 14.94
N GLN A 27 30.60 5.47 14.30
CA GLN A 27 30.27 6.49 13.33
C GLN A 27 29.54 5.76 12.19
N LEU A 28 28.25 5.52 12.40
CA LEU A 28 27.32 5.38 11.30
C LEU A 28 27.50 6.65 10.47
N PRO A 29 27.82 6.55 9.17
CA PRO A 29 27.85 7.73 8.33
C PRO A 29 26.49 8.43 8.49
N GLU A 30 26.52 9.72 8.81
CA GLU A 30 25.35 10.58 8.69
C GLU A 30 24.92 10.53 7.22
N GLU A 31 24.07 9.57 6.88
CA GLU A 31 23.26 9.67 5.68
C GLU A 31 22.39 10.90 5.92
N LYS A 32 22.80 12.01 5.30
CA LYS A 32 21.93 13.17 5.13
C LYS A 32 20.58 12.64 4.69
N PRO A 33 19.46 13.05 5.32
CA PRO A 33 18.15 12.70 4.81
C PRO A 33 18.15 13.11 3.34
N LYS A 34 18.06 12.12 2.44
CA LYS A 34 17.77 12.41 1.03
C LYS A 34 16.54 13.27 1.07
N GLU A 35 16.62 14.47 0.50
CA GLU A 35 15.45 15.29 0.26
C GLU A 35 14.43 14.40 -0.47
N MET A 36 13.43 13.93 0.28
CA MET A 36 12.30 13.21 -0.30
C MET A 36 11.54 14.25 -1.08
N GLY A 37 11.36 13.97 -2.37
CA GLY A 37 10.79 14.87 -3.34
C GLY A 37 9.56 15.57 -2.79
N THR A 38 9.57 16.90 -2.88
CA THR A 38 8.37 17.73 -2.80
C THR A 38 7.25 16.99 -3.49
N ILE A 39 6.11 16.80 -2.82
CA ILE A 39 4.92 16.18 -3.40
C ILE A 39 4.54 17.04 -4.61
N GLN A 40 5.02 16.67 -5.80
CA GLN A 40 4.37 17.08 -7.02
C GLN A 40 3.01 16.40 -6.92
N GLY A 41 1.99 17.19 -6.59
CA GLY A 41 0.60 16.75 -6.52
C GLY A 41 0.33 15.83 -7.69
N VAL A 42 -0.47 14.78 -7.48
CA VAL A 42 -0.81 13.79 -8.50
C VAL A 42 -1.23 14.56 -9.75
N LYS A 43 -0.33 14.79 -10.72
CA LYS A 43 -0.64 15.66 -11.88
C LYS A 43 -1.72 15.03 -12.77
N ASP A 44 -2.11 13.80 -12.46
CA ASP A 44 -3.09 12.99 -13.16
C ASP A 44 -4.24 12.53 -12.23
N TYR A 45 -4.90 13.48 -11.57
CA TYR A 45 -6.24 13.23 -11.01
C TYR A 45 -7.21 12.74 -12.10
N GLY A 46 -8.17 11.90 -11.71
CA GLY A 46 -9.18 11.38 -12.64
C GLY A 46 -9.58 9.93 -12.37
N ASN A 47 -10.19 9.34 -13.39
CA ASN A 47 -10.78 8.01 -13.32
C ASN A 47 -9.78 6.94 -13.78
N TYR A 48 -9.68 5.88 -13.01
CA TYR A 48 -8.82 4.74 -13.29
C TYR A 48 -9.57 3.45 -13.05
N THR A 49 -9.29 2.44 -13.87
CA THR A 49 -9.83 1.10 -13.69
C THR A 49 -8.75 0.18 -13.16
N ALA A 50 -9.07 -0.62 -12.15
CA ALA A 50 -8.19 -1.68 -11.66
C ALA A 50 -8.13 -2.83 -12.68
N VAL A 51 -6.93 -3.08 -13.23
CA VAL A 51 -6.74 -4.05 -14.31
C VAL A 51 -5.98 -5.31 -13.89
N MET A 52 -5.09 -5.20 -12.90
CA MET A 52 -4.36 -6.33 -12.31
C MET A 52 -4.20 -6.16 -10.81
N MET A 53 -4.14 -7.27 -10.08
CA MET A 53 -3.81 -7.30 -8.66
C MET A 53 -2.77 -8.38 -8.35
N TYR A 54 -1.75 -8.00 -7.59
CA TYR A 54 -0.67 -8.87 -7.14
C TYR A 54 -0.76 -9.01 -5.62
N ALA A 55 -1.48 -10.03 -5.16
CA ALA A 55 -1.74 -10.28 -3.74
C ALA A 55 -1.62 -11.77 -3.36
N GLY A 56 -1.06 -12.62 -4.24
CA GLY A 56 -0.90 -14.05 -4.00
C GLY A 56 -2.22 -14.84 -3.93
N LEU A 57 -3.28 -14.35 -4.58
CA LEU A 57 -4.62 -14.94 -4.54
C LEU A 57 -5.19 -15.07 -5.94
N VAL A 58 -6.01 -16.11 -6.13
CA VAL A 58 -6.92 -16.22 -7.27
C VAL A 58 -8.15 -15.35 -6.96
N ILE A 59 -8.51 -14.48 -7.88
CA ILE A 59 -9.60 -13.53 -7.74
C ILE A 59 -10.44 -13.62 -9.01
N ASP A 60 -11.76 -13.70 -8.86
CA ASP A 60 -12.68 -13.67 -10.00
C ASP A 60 -12.60 -12.30 -10.70
N PRO A 61 -12.75 -12.26 -12.04
CA PRO A 61 -12.73 -11.01 -12.77
C PRO A 61 -13.73 -9.99 -12.21
N VAL A 62 -13.29 -8.76 -11.98
CA VAL A 62 -14.11 -7.66 -11.49
C VAL A 62 -13.61 -6.37 -12.12
N CYS A 63 -14.54 -5.58 -12.66
CA CYS A 63 -14.20 -4.26 -13.19
C CYS A 63 -14.55 -3.20 -12.17
N VAL A 64 -13.53 -2.62 -11.54
CA VAL A 64 -13.66 -1.53 -10.56
C VAL A 64 -13.07 -0.26 -11.14
N THR A 65 -13.89 0.76 -11.35
CA THR A 65 -13.43 2.10 -11.70
C THR A 65 -13.43 2.98 -10.45
N VAL A 66 -12.29 3.57 -10.16
CA VAL A 66 -12.08 4.50 -9.05
C VAL A 66 -11.81 5.90 -9.60
N ALA A 67 -12.43 6.92 -9.00
CA ALA A 67 -12.03 8.31 -9.21
C ALA A 67 -11.10 8.74 -8.09
N PHE A 68 -9.96 9.31 -8.46
CA PHE A 68 -9.07 10.04 -7.55
C PHE A 68 -9.36 11.52 -7.68
N ASN A 69 -10.08 12.07 -6.70
CA ASN A 69 -10.36 13.51 -6.63
C ASN A 69 -9.56 14.13 -5.48
N GLU A 70 -9.04 15.32 -5.72
CA GLU A 70 -8.60 16.17 -4.62
C GLU A 70 -9.79 16.49 -3.72
N TYR A 71 -9.59 16.40 -2.42
CA TYR A 71 -10.57 16.88 -1.46
C TYR A 71 -10.61 18.40 -1.49
N GLU A 72 -11.81 18.99 -1.63
CA GLU A 72 -12.00 20.43 -1.54
C GLU A 72 -11.40 20.97 -0.23
N ASN A 73 -10.59 22.03 -0.32
CA ASN A 73 -9.87 22.63 0.82
C ASN A 73 -8.83 21.70 1.51
N GLN A 74 -8.11 20.90 0.73
CA GLN A 74 -6.96 20.04 1.10
C GLN A 74 -6.35 20.29 2.50
N PRO A 75 -6.83 19.62 3.56
CA PRO A 75 -6.07 19.56 4.78
C PRO A 75 -4.88 18.65 4.49
N LYS A 76 -3.67 19.22 4.44
CA LYS A 76 -2.44 18.43 4.41
C LYS A 76 -2.47 17.41 5.54
N CYS A 77 -2.25 16.15 5.23
CA CYS A 77 -2.08 15.13 6.24
C CYS A 77 -0.70 15.25 6.87
N VAL A 78 -0.64 15.23 8.20
CA VAL A 78 0.62 15.11 8.94
C VAL A 78 0.75 13.67 9.40
N CYS A 79 1.80 12.98 8.94
CA CYS A 79 2.06 11.60 9.30
C CYS A 79 3.22 11.46 10.30
N SER A 80 3.23 10.36 11.06
CA SER A 80 4.20 10.08 12.13
C SER A 80 5.65 9.96 11.67
N ASP A 81 5.89 9.76 10.38
CA ASP A 81 7.21 9.73 9.75
C ASP A 81 7.73 11.13 9.36
N GLY A 82 6.97 12.18 9.67
CA GLY A 82 7.27 13.56 9.28
C GLY A 82 6.99 13.88 7.81
N ASN A 83 6.57 12.90 7.01
CA ASN A 83 6.23 13.12 5.61
C ASN A 83 4.78 13.59 5.47
N GLU A 84 4.55 14.49 4.51
CA GLU A 84 3.20 14.92 4.16
C GLU A 84 2.46 13.84 3.36
N SER A 85 1.14 13.87 3.40
CA SER A 85 0.28 13.05 2.53
C SER A 85 -0.94 13.85 2.10
N ILE A 86 -1.54 13.46 0.99
CA ILE A 86 -2.74 14.11 0.45
C ILE A 86 -3.93 13.25 0.84
N LEU A 87 -4.96 13.88 1.42
CA LEU A 87 -6.23 13.20 1.65
C LEU A 87 -6.97 13.07 0.31
N MET A 88 -7.09 11.83 -0.16
CA MET A 88 -7.75 11.52 -1.42
C MET A 88 -9.15 11.02 -1.19
N GLU A 89 -10.10 11.56 -1.96
CA GLU A 89 -11.42 10.96 -2.08
C GLU A 89 -11.37 9.87 -3.15
N ILE A 90 -11.68 8.65 -2.74
CA ILE A 90 -11.80 7.47 -3.60
C ILE A 90 -13.29 7.20 -3.78
N LYS A 91 -13.80 7.44 -4.99
CA LYS A 91 -15.17 7.06 -5.37
C LYS A 91 -15.13 5.85 -6.26
N PHE A 92 -15.83 4.77 -5.86
CA PHE A 92 -16.09 3.67 -6.77
C PHE A 92 -17.20 4.12 -7.74
N ILE A 93 -16.85 4.38 -8.99
CA ILE A 93 -17.82 4.84 -10.00
C ILE A 93 -18.66 3.67 -10.49
N GLU A 94 -17.98 2.57 -10.77
CA GLU A 94 -18.57 1.40 -11.38
C GLU A 94 -17.89 0.18 -10.79
N ARG A 95 -18.70 -0.79 -10.38
CA ARG A 95 -18.21 -2.13 -10.07
C ARG A 95 -19.09 -3.15 -10.76
N LEU A 96 -18.49 -3.89 -11.69
CA LEU A 96 -19.11 -5.03 -12.34
C LEU A 96 -18.50 -6.30 -11.74
N ASP A 97 -19.32 -7.07 -11.04
CA ASP A 97 -18.92 -8.27 -10.32
C ASP A 97 -19.80 -9.45 -10.81
N PRO A 98 -19.20 -10.55 -11.30
CA PRO A 98 -19.94 -11.71 -11.79
C PRO A 98 -20.81 -12.39 -10.71
N HIS A 99 -20.57 -12.08 -9.44
CA HIS A 99 -21.26 -12.70 -8.30
C HIS A 99 -22.14 -11.72 -7.51
N LYS A 100 -22.23 -10.44 -7.91
CA LYS A 100 -22.99 -9.44 -7.16
C LYS A 100 -23.48 -8.27 -8.01
N GLN A 101 -24.77 -7.97 -7.95
CA GLN A 101 -25.29 -6.64 -8.27
C GLN A 101 -24.85 -5.66 -7.17
N ILE A 102 -24.40 -4.47 -7.56
CA ILE A 102 -23.81 -3.50 -6.63
C ILE A 102 -24.74 -2.30 -6.50
N GLY A 103 -25.24 -2.13 -5.27
CA GLY A 103 -25.87 -0.91 -4.81
C GLY A 103 -24.84 0.21 -4.57
N ASP A 104 -25.36 1.40 -4.33
CA ASP A 104 -24.62 2.67 -4.29
C ASP A 104 -23.26 2.59 -3.59
N SER A 105 -22.24 3.01 -4.34
CA SER A 105 -20.88 3.23 -3.87
C SER A 105 -20.84 4.37 -2.85
N LYS A 106 -20.18 4.13 -1.72
CA LYS A 106 -19.81 5.20 -0.78
C LYS A 106 -18.43 5.73 -1.14
N ALA A 107 -18.29 7.05 -1.10
CA ALA A 107 -16.97 7.67 -1.15
C ALA A 107 -16.17 7.27 0.10
N GLU A 108 -14.95 6.80 -0.11
CA GLU A 108 -13.98 6.54 0.94
C GLU A 108 -12.88 7.59 0.91
N PHE A 109 -12.29 7.89 2.06
CA PHE A 109 -11.21 8.86 2.18
C PHE A 109 -9.97 8.17 2.74
N GLU A 110 -8.86 8.31 2.05
CA GLU A 110 -7.60 7.70 2.47
C GLU A 110 -6.43 8.67 2.27
N PRO A 111 -5.51 8.78 3.25
CA PRO A 111 -4.24 9.47 3.03
C PRO A 111 -3.44 8.72 1.96
N MET A 112 -2.87 9.46 1.01
CA MET A 112 -2.02 8.91 -0.04
C MET A 112 -0.72 9.68 -0.14
N VAL A 113 0.35 8.96 -0.45
CA VAL A 113 1.64 9.54 -0.85
C VAL A 113 2.02 9.04 -2.23
N VAL A 114 2.47 9.95 -3.08
CA VAL A 114 3.00 9.62 -4.40
C VAL A 114 4.51 9.47 -4.30
N VAL A 115 5.05 8.38 -4.83
CA VAL A 115 6.47 8.09 -4.81
C VAL A 115 7.01 7.81 -6.20
N GLU A 116 8.26 8.20 -6.42
CA GLU A 116 9.00 7.85 -7.65
C GLU A 116 9.58 6.43 -7.59
N ASN A 117 9.90 5.94 -6.39
CA ASN A 117 10.53 4.65 -6.14
C ASN A 117 9.75 3.84 -5.10
N THR A 118 9.86 2.51 -5.18
CA THR A 118 9.18 1.53 -4.34
C THR A 118 10.05 1.00 -3.20
N ASP A 119 11.26 1.54 -3.03
CA ASP A 119 12.09 1.29 -1.85
C ASP A 119 11.30 1.69 -0.60
N ASN A 120 11.21 0.77 0.36
CA ASN A 120 10.55 0.99 1.64
C ASN A 120 9.03 1.26 1.60
N VAL A 121 8.31 0.83 0.55
CA VAL A 121 6.82 0.95 0.48
C VAL A 121 6.13 0.48 1.75
N VAL A 122 6.57 -0.64 2.35
CA VAL A 122 5.98 -1.17 3.59
C VAL A 122 6.11 -0.16 4.75
N ASN A 123 7.28 0.48 4.89
CA ASN A 123 7.51 1.48 5.93
C ASN A 123 6.69 2.73 5.66
N LEU A 124 6.62 3.17 4.40
CA LEU A 124 5.80 4.32 4.00
C LEU A 124 4.31 4.11 4.27
N MET A 125 3.82 2.87 4.15
CA MET A 125 2.42 2.54 4.48
C MET A 125 2.20 2.43 5.98
N ASN A 126 3.25 2.14 6.78
CA ASN A 126 3.19 1.92 8.22
C ASN A 126 3.41 3.16 9.06
N VAL A 127 2.52 4.11 8.85
CA VAL A 127 2.50 5.40 9.54
C VAL A 127 1.10 5.67 10.10
N THR A 128 1.01 6.56 11.08
CA THR A 128 -0.25 7.14 11.51
C THR A 128 -0.36 8.54 10.95
N CYS A 129 -1.47 8.87 10.28
CA CYS A 129 -1.68 10.17 9.66
C CYS A 129 -2.89 10.89 10.28
N GLY A 130 -2.76 12.17 10.56
CA GLY A 130 -3.87 13.04 10.96
C GLY A 130 -4.29 13.95 9.79
N CYS A 131 -5.55 13.88 9.37
CA CYS A 131 -6.11 14.73 8.29
C CYS A 131 -7.55 15.13 8.62
N ALA A 132 -7.92 16.40 8.41
CA ALA A 132 -9.30 16.89 8.59
C ALA A 132 -9.94 16.52 9.96
N GLY A 133 -9.15 16.51 11.04
CA GLY A 133 -9.62 16.09 12.37
C GLY A 133 -9.84 14.58 12.55
N ARG A 134 -9.45 13.76 11.58
CA ARG A 134 -9.49 12.29 11.62
C ARG A 134 -8.08 11.71 11.74
N VAL A 135 -7.98 10.56 12.38
CA VAL A 135 -6.74 9.78 12.50
C VAL A 135 -6.86 8.52 11.65
N PHE A 136 -5.83 8.27 10.84
CA PHE A 136 -5.73 7.12 9.95
C PHE A 136 -4.55 6.24 10.35
N ASN A 137 -4.78 4.94 10.49
CA ASN A 137 -3.77 3.95 10.84
C ASN A 137 -3.13 3.35 9.58
N GLY A 138 -2.51 4.22 8.80
CA GLY A 138 -1.86 3.90 7.53
C GLY A 138 -2.10 4.96 6.49
N ARG A 139 -1.41 4.79 5.37
CA ARG A 139 -1.69 5.47 4.11
C ARG A 139 -1.48 4.52 2.96
N SER A 140 -2.11 4.81 1.83
CA SER A 140 -1.77 4.16 0.56
C SER A 140 -0.56 4.83 -0.06
N VAL A 141 0.25 4.04 -0.75
CA VAL A 141 1.38 4.53 -1.55
C VAL A 141 0.99 4.37 -3.01
N VAL A 142 1.23 5.38 -3.83
CA VAL A 142 0.96 5.35 -5.26
C VAL A 142 2.24 5.66 -6.01
N ARG A 143 2.54 4.88 -7.03
CA ARG A 143 3.64 5.13 -7.96
C ARG A 143 3.10 5.36 -9.36
N ASN A 144 3.51 6.46 -9.97
CA ASN A 144 3.27 6.68 -11.40
C ASN A 144 4.22 5.80 -12.21
N VAL A 145 3.67 5.03 -13.15
CA VAL A 145 4.46 4.21 -14.08
C VAL A 145 4.65 4.96 -15.39
N ASN A 146 3.57 5.50 -15.94
CA ASN A 146 3.51 6.36 -17.12
C ASN A 146 2.13 7.04 -17.21
N ASP A 147 1.88 7.80 -18.27
CA ASP A 147 0.63 8.55 -18.50
C ASP A 147 -0.65 7.69 -18.46
N ASN A 148 -0.55 6.38 -18.67
CA ASN A 148 -1.70 5.47 -18.65
C ASN A 148 -1.80 4.62 -17.39
N TYR A 149 -0.69 4.40 -16.68
CA TYR A 149 -0.62 3.42 -15.60
C TYR A 149 -0.05 4.01 -14.31
N MET A 150 -0.69 3.64 -13.20
CA MET A 150 -0.14 3.80 -11.86
C MET A 150 -0.25 2.49 -11.09
N ILE A 151 0.58 2.32 -10.06
CA ILE A 151 0.50 1.20 -9.14
C ILE A 151 0.13 1.75 -7.76
N ALA A 152 -1.00 1.27 -7.23
CA ALA A 152 -1.42 1.52 -5.86
C ALA A 152 -0.99 0.37 -4.97
N TYR A 153 -0.31 0.69 -3.88
CA TYR A 153 0.02 -0.23 -2.80
C TYR A 153 -0.98 0.00 -1.68
N VAL A 154 -1.87 -0.97 -1.49
CA VAL A 154 -2.99 -0.87 -0.55
C VAL A 154 -2.82 -1.88 0.58
N ARG A 155 -3.20 -1.48 1.79
CA ARG A 155 -3.23 -2.39 2.94
C ARG A 155 -4.42 -3.31 2.82
N LYS A 156 -4.16 -4.62 2.79
CA LYS A 156 -5.21 -5.59 3.03
C LYS A 156 -5.31 -5.84 4.54
N ASN A 157 -6.35 -5.30 5.19
CA ASN A 157 -6.72 -5.75 6.53
C ASN A 157 -7.35 -7.14 6.42
N SER A 158 -6.54 -8.20 6.49
CA SER A 158 -7.07 -9.55 6.70
C SER A 158 -7.54 -9.63 8.15
N GLY A 159 -8.82 -9.41 8.41
CA GLY A 159 -9.43 -9.49 9.75
C GLY A 159 -9.38 -10.87 10.44
N ARG A 160 -8.49 -11.78 10.03
CA ARG A 160 -8.36 -13.14 10.57
C ARG A 160 -6.96 -13.51 11.06
N PHE A 161 -5.92 -12.73 10.75
CA PHE A 161 -4.55 -13.07 11.15
C PHE A 161 -3.86 -11.83 11.69
N ASP A 162 -3.54 -11.87 12.99
CA ASP A 162 -2.54 -10.98 13.57
C ASP A 162 -1.22 -11.21 12.82
N VAL A 163 -0.64 -10.13 12.32
CA VAL A 163 0.73 -10.08 11.77
C VAL A 163 0.95 -10.71 10.39
N THR A 164 0.37 -10.13 9.33
CA THR A 164 1.11 -9.94 8.06
C THR A 164 0.47 -8.85 7.22
N PHE A 165 1.14 -7.71 7.05
CA PHE A 165 0.71 -6.69 6.08
C PHE A 165 0.84 -7.28 4.68
N VAL A 166 -0.25 -7.83 4.12
CA VAL A 166 -0.27 -8.15 2.69
C VAL A 166 -0.46 -6.82 1.97
N VAL A 167 0.65 -6.27 1.47
CA VAL A 167 0.61 -5.15 0.54
C VAL A 167 0.14 -5.68 -0.79
N ALA A 168 -1.13 -5.44 -1.10
CA ALA A 168 -1.63 -5.71 -2.43
C ALA A 168 -1.11 -4.62 -3.36
N ARG A 169 -0.56 -5.02 -4.50
CA ARG A 169 -0.23 -4.10 -5.59
C ARG A 169 -1.36 -4.14 -6.61
N VAL A 170 -1.96 -3.01 -6.89
CA VAL A 170 -3.04 -2.90 -7.87
C VAL A 170 -2.54 -2.02 -9.01
N LEU A 171 -2.50 -2.59 -10.22
CA LEU A 171 -2.23 -1.82 -11.43
C LEU A 171 -3.54 -1.14 -11.85
N LEU A 172 -3.50 0.17 -11.91
CA LEU A 172 -4.61 1.04 -12.28
C LEU A 172 -4.33 1.64 -13.65
N ALA A 173 -5.33 1.64 -14.53
CA ALA A 173 -5.22 2.12 -15.90
C ALA A 173 -6.21 3.26 -16.16
N LYS A 174 -5.73 4.37 -16.75
CA LYS A 174 -6.57 5.50 -17.17
C LYS A 174 -7.47 5.11 -18.35
N ASN A 175 -6.88 4.40 -19.33
CA ASN A 175 -7.61 3.79 -20.44
C ASN A 175 -7.62 2.27 -20.27
N LEU A 176 -8.82 1.68 -20.30
CA LEU A 176 -9.00 0.23 -20.19
C LEU A 176 -8.36 -0.50 -21.40
N PRO A 177 -7.32 -1.31 -21.19
CA PRO A 177 -6.66 -2.05 -22.27
C PRO A 177 -7.41 -3.34 -22.64
N SER A 178 -7.11 -3.87 -23.83
CA SER A 178 -7.42 -5.28 -24.14
C SER A 178 -6.51 -6.21 -23.33
N ALA A 179 -6.91 -7.49 -23.19
CA ALA A 179 -6.09 -8.48 -22.50
C ALA A 179 -4.69 -8.64 -23.11
N SER A 180 -4.58 -8.62 -24.45
CA SER A 180 -3.30 -8.73 -25.16
C SER A 180 -2.40 -7.51 -24.92
N LYS A 181 -2.96 -6.31 -24.98
CA LYS A 181 -2.23 -5.05 -24.76
C LYS A 181 -1.76 -4.95 -23.31
N LEU A 182 -2.61 -5.31 -22.35
CA LEU A 182 -2.27 -5.35 -20.94
C LEU A 182 -1.07 -6.26 -20.67
N GLN A 183 -1.05 -7.47 -21.26
CA GLN A 183 0.08 -8.39 -21.09
C GLN A 183 1.40 -7.83 -21.64
N GLN A 184 1.34 -7.17 -22.81
CA GLN A 184 2.51 -6.51 -23.39
C GLN A 184 3.02 -5.37 -22.50
N ASP A 185 2.12 -4.55 -21.97
CA ASP A 185 2.49 -3.41 -21.14
C ASP A 185 3.07 -3.87 -19.79
N ILE A 186 2.48 -4.87 -19.14
CA ILE A 186 3.03 -5.49 -17.91
C ILE A 186 4.45 -6.01 -18.11
N SER A 187 4.73 -6.62 -19.27
CA SER A 187 6.08 -7.15 -19.55
C SER A 187 7.17 -6.08 -19.60
N ARG A 188 6.79 -4.79 -19.72
CA ARG A 188 7.71 -3.64 -19.74
C ARG A 188 7.85 -2.98 -18.38
N ILE A 189 6.97 -3.29 -17.43
CA ILE A 189 7.00 -2.75 -16.07
C ILE A 189 7.89 -3.66 -15.22
N ALA A 190 9.12 -3.21 -14.94
CA ALA A 190 10.16 -4.03 -14.33
C ALA A 190 9.71 -4.75 -13.05
N GLU A 191 8.93 -4.09 -12.20
CA GLU A 191 8.46 -4.68 -10.93
C GLU A 191 7.31 -5.69 -11.08
N LEU A 192 6.64 -5.72 -12.23
CA LEU A 192 5.46 -6.58 -12.47
C LEU A 192 5.75 -7.73 -13.44
N ARG A 193 6.75 -7.59 -14.32
CA ARG A 193 7.03 -8.55 -15.41
C ARG A 193 7.16 -9.99 -14.94
N ASP A 194 7.82 -10.20 -13.80
CA ASP A 194 8.15 -11.53 -13.28
C ASP A 194 7.18 -11.97 -12.16
N GLN A 195 6.07 -11.25 -11.97
CA GLN A 195 5.09 -11.50 -10.91
C GLN A 195 3.85 -12.21 -11.47
N VAL A 196 3.29 -13.14 -10.68
CA VAL A 196 1.99 -13.76 -10.97
C VAL A 196 0.89 -12.89 -10.36
N GLY A 197 0.14 -12.19 -11.21
CA GLY A 197 -1.00 -11.36 -10.81
C GLY A 197 -2.33 -11.95 -11.26
N ALA A 198 -3.39 -11.62 -10.54
CA ALA A 198 -4.76 -11.86 -10.97
C ALA A 198 -5.21 -10.73 -11.91
N ARG A 199 -5.78 -11.09 -13.06
CA ARG A 199 -6.38 -10.14 -13.99
C ARG A 199 -7.77 -9.77 -13.48
N LEU A 200 -7.98 -8.48 -13.22
CA LEU A 200 -9.25 -7.98 -12.71
C LEU A 200 -10.17 -7.58 -13.85
N CYS A 201 -9.72 -6.64 -14.70
CA CYS A 201 -10.54 -6.04 -15.74
C CYS A 201 -9.74 -5.82 -17.03
N THR A 202 -10.42 -6.04 -18.15
CA THR A 202 -9.99 -5.75 -19.53
C THR A 202 -11.23 -5.38 -20.34
N LYS A 203 -11.07 -4.87 -21.57
CA LYS A 203 -12.21 -4.60 -22.46
C LYS A 203 -13.10 -5.84 -22.60
N GLU A 204 -12.49 -6.98 -22.86
CA GLU A 204 -13.19 -8.26 -23.05
C GLU A 204 -13.98 -8.66 -21.81
N ILE A 205 -13.34 -8.62 -20.63
CA ILE A 205 -14.00 -8.93 -19.35
C ILE A 205 -15.18 -7.98 -19.10
N ARG A 206 -14.98 -6.67 -19.29
CA ARG A 206 -16.04 -5.68 -19.06
C ARG A 206 -17.23 -5.92 -19.97
N ASP A 207 -16.97 -6.11 -21.26
CA ASP A 207 -18.02 -6.32 -22.26
C ASP A 207 -18.80 -7.61 -21.97
N ASP A 208 -18.13 -8.67 -21.49
CA ASP A 208 -18.79 -9.91 -21.09
C ASP A 208 -19.59 -9.76 -19.80
N LEU A 209 -19.10 -9.00 -18.81
CA LEU A 209 -19.86 -8.71 -17.59
C LEU A 209 -21.09 -7.85 -17.88
N MET A 210 -21.01 -6.89 -18.81
CA MET A 210 -22.14 -6.05 -19.21
C MET A 210 -23.23 -6.83 -19.96
N LYS A 211 -22.90 -7.89 -20.70
CA LYS A 211 -23.90 -8.75 -21.37
C LYS A 211 -24.70 -9.61 -20.39
N ASN A 212 -24.14 -9.88 -19.21
CA ASN A 212 -24.71 -10.81 -18.23
C ASN A 212 -25.47 -10.11 -17.10
N ASN A 213 -25.55 -8.77 -17.11
CA ASN A 213 -26.34 -7.93 -16.20
C ASN A 213 -27.57 -7.36 -16.90
#